data_AF-A0A7S0MVK4-F1
#
_entry.id   AF-A0A7S0MVK4-F1
#
_cell.length_a   1.000
_cell.length_b   1.000
_cell.length_c   1.000
_cell.angle_alpha   90.00
_cell.angle_beta   90.00
_cell.angle_gamma   90.00
#
_symmetry.space_group_name_H-M   'P 1'
#
loop_
_entity.id
_entity.type
_entity.pdbx_description
1 polymer ?
#
loop_
_entity_poly.entity_id
_entity_poly.type
_entity_poly.pdbx_seq_one_letter_code
_entity_poly.pdbx_strand_id
1 'polypeptide(L)'
;RGPFFWAAPPPPRHSPADQLFLARRAAKALSALLGPGPYFLGDAPAECDCAAFGLCECLTDPRWPNPLAAFIRDECPNLPAYVARLRAAFFPDLAPGLE
;
A
#
# COMPACT_ATOMS: atom_id res chain seq x y z
N ARG A 1 39.58 -1.66 -26.84
CA ARG A 1 38.57 -1.48 -25.76
C ARG A 1 37.59 -2.65 -25.92
N GLY A 2 37.64 -3.65 -25.03
CA GLY A 2 36.77 -4.82 -25.10
C GLY A 2 35.32 -4.50 -24.68
N PRO A 3 34.33 -5.35 -25.02
CA PRO A 3 32.93 -5.11 -24.69
C PRO A 3 32.74 -5.13 -23.18
N PHE A 4 32.05 -4.14 -22.65
CA PHE A 4 31.69 -4.04 -21.24
C PHE A 4 30.51 -4.99 -21.00
N PHE A 5 30.78 -6.25 -20.65
CA PHE A 5 29.76 -7.28 -20.41
C PHE A 5 29.08 -7.05 -19.05
N TRP A 6 27.86 -6.52 -19.04
CA TRP A 6 27.01 -6.63 -17.86
C TRP A 6 26.59 -8.09 -17.70
N ALA A 7 27.08 -8.76 -16.66
CA ALA A 7 26.49 -10.02 -16.22
C ALA A 7 25.03 -9.76 -15.82
N ALA A 8 24.13 -10.68 -16.16
CA ALA A 8 22.74 -10.58 -15.73
C ALA A 8 22.68 -10.46 -14.19
N PRO A 9 21.81 -9.60 -13.64
CA PRO A 9 21.69 -9.49 -12.19
C PRO A 9 21.28 -10.85 -11.60
N PRO A 10 21.71 -11.15 -10.37
CA PRO A 10 21.30 -12.38 -9.70
C PRO A 10 19.77 -12.43 -9.60
N PRO A 11 19.19 -13.65 -9.55
CA PRO A 11 17.75 -13.79 -9.41
C PRO A 11 17.25 -13.11 -8.13
N PRO A 12 15.99 -12.61 -8.12
CA PRO A 12 15.41 -11.98 -6.93
C PRO A 12 15.39 -12.96 -5.76
N ARG A 13 15.60 -12.43 -4.55
CA ARG A 13 15.64 -13.23 -3.30
C ARG A 13 14.34 -13.97 -3.00
N HIS A 14 13.21 -13.46 -3.48
CA HIS A 14 11.88 -13.99 -3.21
C HIS A 14 11.18 -14.38 -4.51
N SER A 15 10.60 -15.57 -4.53
CA SER A 15 9.71 -15.99 -5.62
C SER A 15 8.45 -15.11 -5.65
N PRO A 16 7.71 -15.06 -6.78
CA PRO A 16 6.44 -14.33 -6.83
C PRO A 16 5.44 -14.77 -5.75
N ALA A 17 5.41 -16.06 -5.42
CA ALA A 17 4.55 -16.59 -4.35
C ALA A 17 4.98 -16.10 -2.97
N ASP A 18 6.30 -16.07 -2.69
CA ASP A 18 6.83 -15.53 -1.44
C ASP A 18 6.54 -14.04 -1.30
N GLN A 19 6.70 -13.29 -2.39
CA GLN A 19 6.39 -11.85 -2.42
C GLN A 19 4.92 -11.61 -2.08
N LEU A 20 3.99 -12.37 -2.67
CA LEU A 20 2.57 -12.24 -2.38
C LEU A 20 2.24 -12.64 -0.94
N PHE A 21 2.86 -13.71 -0.43
CA PHE A 21 2.71 -14.13 0.97
C PHE A 21 3.18 -13.04 1.95
N LEU A 22 4.37 -12.48 1.71
CA LEU A 22 4.93 -11.40 2.52
C LEU A 22 4.07 -10.13 2.45
N ALA A 23 3.55 -9.79 1.27
CA ALA A 23 2.70 -8.62 1.11
C ALA A 23 1.35 -8.78 1.84
N ARG A 24 0.72 -9.96 1.79
CA ARG A 24 -0.49 -10.25 2.59
C ARG A 24 -0.23 -10.15 4.09
N ARG A 25 0.91 -10.67 4.54
CA ARG A 25 1.34 -10.57 5.94
C ARG A 25 1.57 -9.12 6.36
N ALA A 26 2.21 -8.31 5.51
CA ALA A 26 2.43 -6.89 5.76
C ALA A 26 1.11 -6.11 5.82
N ALA A 27 0.17 -6.35 4.89
CA ALA A 27 -1.15 -5.73 4.90
C ALA A 27 -1.93 -6.06 6.19
N LYS A 28 -1.91 -7.32 6.64
CA LYS A 28 -2.51 -7.70 7.93
C LYS A 28 -1.86 -7.00 9.12
N ALA A 29 -0.53 -6.86 9.11
CA ALA A 29 0.18 -6.15 10.17
C ALA A 29 -0.18 -4.66 10.20
N LEU A 30 -0.28 -4.00 9.04
CA LEU A 30 -0.72 -2.61 8.93
C LEU A 30 -2.16 -2.45 9.42
N SER A 31 -3.06 -3.32 8.99
CA SER A 31 -4.46 -3.34 9.43
C SER A 31 -4.57 -3.49 10.94
N ALA A 32 -3.80 -4.40 11.54
CA ALA A 32 -3.77 -4.60 12.98
C ALA A 32 -3.16 -3.40 13.74
N LEU A 33 -2.10 -2.80 13.20
CA LEU A 33 -1.42 -1.64 13.79
C LEU A 33 -2.33 -0.40 13.79
N LEU A 34 -3.03 -0.15 12.68
CA LEU A 34 -4.02 0.92 12.59
C LEU A 34 -5.18 0.67 13.55
N GLY A 35 -5.62 -0.58 13.66
CA GLY A 35 -6.72 -0.98 14.53
C GLY A 35 -8.00 -0.20 14.22
N PRO A 36 -8.74 0.27 15.25
CA PRO A 36 -9.91 1.13 15.08
C PRO A 36 -9.56 2.63 14.97
N GLY A 37 -8.27 3.00 15.09
CA GLY A 37 -7.83 4.37 15.16
C GLY A 37 -7.86 5.09 13.80
N PRO A 38 -7.92 6.43 13.81
CA PRO A 38 -7.82 7.21 12.59
C PRO A 38 -6.38 7.29 12.06
N TYR A 39 -5.33 7.20 12.88
CA TYR A 39 -3.96 7.26 12.38
C TYR A 39 -3.11 6.19 13.04
N PHE A 40 -1.96 5.87 12.43
CA PHE A 40 -1.12 4.78 12.93
C PHE A 40 -0.56 5.00 14.34
N LEU A 41 -0.39 6.26 14.76
CA LEU A 41 0.21 6.63 16.04
C LEU A 41 -0.73 7.41 16.98
N GLY A 42 -2.04 7.35 16.73
CA GLY A 42 -3.07 7.95 17.60
C GLY A 42 -4.11 8.76 16.83
N ASP A 43 -4.52 9.88 17.43
CA ASP A 43 -5.65 10.68 16.93
C ASP A 43 -5.24 11.80 15.96
N ALA A 44 -3.93 12.04 15.81
CA ALA A 44 -3.38 13.04 14.89
C ALA A 44 -2.53 12.37 13.80
N PRO A 45 -2.51 12.93 12.57
CA PRO A 45 -1.66 12.44 11.50
C PRO A 45 -0.17 12.61 11.85
N ALA A 46 0.66 11.62 11.48
CA ALA A 46 2.11 11.69 11.61
C ALA A 46 2.81 11.39 10.28
N GLU A 47 4.12 11.58 10.21
CA GLU A 47 4.92 11.33 8.99
C GLU A 47 4.79 9.88 8.47
N CYS A 48 4.59 8.92 9.38
CA CYS A 48 4.34 7.53 9.01
C CYS A 48 3.06 7.36 8.18
N ASP A 49 2.04 8.19 8.43
CA ASP A 49 0.79 8.18 7.69
C ASP A 49 1.00 8.63 6.23
N CYS A 50 1.95 9.52 5.96
CA CYS A 50 2.27 9.92 4.58
C CYS A 50 2.77 8.72 3.76
N ALA A 51 3.70 7.95 4.32
CA ALA A 51 4.23 6.75 3.66
C ALA A 51 3.18 5.64 3.56
N ALA A 52 2.44 5.39 4.64
CA ALA A 52 1.42 4.35 4.67
C ALA A 52 0.25 4.67 3.74
N PHE A 53 -0.17 5.93 3.65
CA PHE A 53 -1.18 6.40 2.71
C PHE A 53 -0.78 6.11 1.27
N GLY A 54 0.40 6.53 0.83
CA GLY A 54 0.84 6.32 -0.55
C GLY A 54 0.87 4.85 -0.94
N LEU A 55 1.34 3.98 -0.03
CA LEU A 55 1.31 2.54 -0.25
C LEU A 55 -0.11 1.98 -0.31
N CYS A 56 -0.95 2.29 0.68
CA CYS A 56 -2.30 1.75 0.77
C CYS A 56 -3.16 2.22 -0.40
N GLU A 57 -3.02 3.48 -0.81
CA GLU A 57 -3.69 4.06 -1.98
C GLU A 57 -3.42 3.22 -3.24
N CYS A 58 -2.17 2.94 -3.56
CA CYS A 58 -1.80 2.10 -4.71
C CYS A 58 -2.37 0.68 -4.64
N LEU A 59 -2.63 0.17 -3.43
CA LEU A 59 -3.16 -1.18 -3.24
C LEU A 59 -4.69 -1.24 -3.29
N THR A 60 -5.37 -0.15 -2.93
CA THR A 60 -6.84 -0.10 -2.82
C THR A 60 -7.51 0.58 -4.01
N ASP A 61 -6.79 1.44 -4.74
CA ASP A 61 -7.35 2.19 -5.86
C ASP A 61 -7.60 1.26 -7.07
N PRO A 62 -8.84 1.23 -7.60
CA PRO A 62 -9.20 0.34 -8.70
C PRO A 62 -8.46 0.63 -10.02
N ARG A 63 -7.84 1.81 -10.17
CA ARG A 63 -7.00 2.15 -11.33
C ARG A 63 -5.72 1.32 -11.39
N TRP A 64 -5.29 0.74 -10.25
CA TRP A 64 -4.07 -0.05 -10.12
C TRP A 64 -4.41 -1.51 -9.79
N PRO A 65 -4.83 -2.33 -10.78
CA PRO A 65 -5.18 -3.71 -10.54
C PRO A 65 -3.97 -4.49 -10.01
N ASN A 66 -4.17 -5.17 -8.89
CA ASN A 66 -3.11 -5.90 -8.20
C ASN A 66 -3.66 -7.17 -7.54
N PRO A 67 -2.83 -8.21 -7.32
CA PRO A 67 -3.26 -9.49 -6.76
C PRO A 67 -3.66 -9.44 -5.27
N LEU A 68 -3.49 -8.29 -4.61
CA LEU A 68 -3.86 -8.08 -3.20
C LEU A 68 -5.22 -7.40 -3.03
N ALA A 69 -5.78 -6.79 -4.08
CA ALA A 69 -6.99 -5.97 -3.99
C ALA A 69 -8.16 -6.72 -3.32
N ALA A 70 -8.42 -7.96 -3.73
CA ALA A 70 -9.47 -8.77 -3.12
C ALA A 70 -9.17 -9.08 -1.64
N PHE A 71 -7.93 -9.49 -1.34
CA PHE A 71 -7.51 -9.77 0.03
C PHE A 71 -7.64 -8.54 0.94
N ILE A 72 -7.23 -7.36 0.47
CA ILE A 72 -7.32 -6.14 1.28
C ILE A 72 -8.78 -5.75 1.55
N ARG A 73 -9.63 -5.83 0.53
CA ARG A 73 -11.07 -5.56 0.68
C ARG A 73 -11.71 -6.53 1.68
N ASP A 74 -11.39 -7.82 1.59
CA ASP A 74 -12.08 -8.85 2.35
C ASP A 74 -11.51 -9.04 3.78
N GLU A 75 -10.20 -8.88 3.96
CA GLU A 75 -9.50 -9.19 5.22
C GLU A 75 -8.94 -7.95 5.94
N CYS A 76 -8.84 -6.81 5.27
CA CYS A 76 -8.26 -5.57 5.83
C CYS A 76 -9.10 -4.32 5.49
N PRO A 77 -10.44 -4.35 5.73
CA PRO A 77 -11.35 -3.29 5.25
C PRO A 77 -11.12 -1.92 5.90
N ASN A 78 -10.40 -1.86 7.03
CA ASN A 78 -10.01 -0.60 7.66
C ASN A 78 -8.95 0.17 6.85
N LEU A 79 -8.15 -0.50 6.00
CA LEU A 79 -7.15 0.18 5.17
C LEU A 79 -7.79 1.03 4.05
N PRO A 80 -8.75 0.55 3.25
CA PRO A 80 -9.50 1.40 2.32
C PRO A 80 -10.23 2.56 3.02
N ALA A 81 -10.82 2.33 4.19
CA ALA A 81 -11.48 3.38 4.96
C ALA A 81 -10.50 4.47 5.44
N TYR A 82 -9.31 4.04 5.87
CA TYR A 82 -8.21 4.93 6.22
C TYR A 82 -7.78 5.80 5.03
N VAL A 83 -7.55 5.18 3.86
CA VAL A 83 -7.19 5.87 2.62
C VAL A 83 -8.25 6.90 2.24
N ALA A 84 -9.53 6.52 2.26
CA ALA A 84 -10.64 7.42 1.92
C ALA A 84 -10.67 8.66 2.83
N ARG A 85 -10.45 8.48 4.14
CA ARG A 85 -10.40 9.59 5.09
C ARG A 85 -9.21 10.51 4.86
N LEU A 86 -8.02 9.97 4.62
CA LEU A 86 -6.82 10.79 4.36
C LEU A 86 -6.94 11.55 3.04
N ARG A 87 -7.49 10.92 2.00
CA ARG A 87 -7.75 11.59 0.73
C ARG A 87 -8.72 12.77 0.93
N ALA A 88 -9.83 12.56 1.63
CA ALA A 88 -10.79 13.64 1.90
C ALA A 88 -10.19 14.79 2.73
N ALA A 89 -9.31 14.48 3.69
CA ALA A 89 -8.72 15.47 4.59
C ALA A 89 -7.58 16.29 3.95
N PHE A 90 -6.69 15.64 3.19
CA PHE A 90 -5.45 16.26 2.71
C PHE A 90 -5.40 16.47 1.19
N PHE A 91 -6.27 15.78 0.45
CA PHE A 91 -6.35 15.86 -1.01
C PHE A 91 -7.80 16.02 -1.49
N PRO A 92 -8.56 16.99 -0.95
CA PRO A 92 -9.97 17.17 -1.29
C PRO A 92 -10.17 17.43 -2.79
N ASP A 93 -9.21 18.10 -3.43
CA ASP A 93 -9.25 18.40 -4.87
C ASP A 93 -8.97 17.18 -5.77
N LEU A 94 -8.47 16.09 -5.19
CA LEU A 94 -8.26 14.80 -5.86
C LEU A 94 -9.40 13.79 -5.57
N ALA A 95 -10.44 14.20 -4.84
CA ALA A 95 -11.66 13.42 -4.68
C ALA A 95 -12.35 13.24 -6.06
N PRO A 96 -12.97 12.08 -6.33
CA PRO A 96 -13.26 11.63 -7.70
C PRO A 96 -14.09 12.65 -8.49
N GLY A 97 -13.51 13.12 -9.58
CA GLY A 97 -14.09 14.15 -10.45
C GLY A 97 -13.13 14.86 -11.41
N LEU A 98 -11.82 14.59 -11.37
CA LEU A 98 -10.88 15.14 -12.35
C LEU A 98 -10.13 14.00 -13.07
N GLU A 99 -10.43 13.90 -14.37
CA GLU A 99 -9.84 13.09 -15.44
C GLU A 99 -10.16 11.57 -15.44
#